data_AF-A0A365PRI8-F1
#
_entry.id   AF-A0A365PRI8-F1
#
_cell.length_a   1.000
_cell.length_b   1.000
_cell.length_c   1.000
_cell.angle_alpha   90.00
_cell.angle_beta   90.00
_cell.angle_gamma   90.00
#
_symmetry.space_group_name_H-M   'P 1'
#
loop_
_entity.id
_entity.type
_entity.pdbx_description
1 polymer ?
#
loop_
_entity_poly.entity_id
_entity_poly.type
_entity_poly.pdbx_seq_one_letter_code
_entity_poly.pdbx_strand_id
1 'polypeptide(L)'
;MSKLEKALGWIFGAVLSVLGASLLHSGSIVAGLTFVATSLFLLPPIRRVIARRTRKSLNAKSRARYVSVFLVFGLLGLGVDKELEADRKVVEVERAHVAQMEAARDELIELFMTRRETLLNDANALLKDGKYGAVIESLSTYAIVDDAELHALLRRAEQGIEEQAIASSEQLLLKELDSWSISSKRRDVLEQLVRLRPDNLRYRDEYAKVIEGIAEEEREAEIEEARKRKVEGQFSKWDGSHPGVVRLVKSIMNDPDSFKHDSTRFVDEGDHLTVVMAFRGKNAFGALVRNEIRAEVDFRGNVLKVLGQQ
;
A
#
# COMPACT_ATOMS: atom_id res chain seq x y z
N MET A 1 69.10 -4.81 -53.22
CA MET A 1 67.95 -5.69 -52.91
C MET A 1 68.22 -7.03 -53.55
N SER A 2 68.30 -8.10 -52.76
CA SER A 2 68.61 -9.43 -53.28
C SER A 2 67.45 -9.98 -54.12
N LYS A 3 67.72 -10.97 -55.00
CA LYS A 3 66.65 -11.65 -55.76
C LYS A 3 65.60 -12.27 -54.82
N LEU A 4 66.04 -12.75 -53.66
CA LEU A 4 65.21 -13.33 -52.61
C LEU A 4 64.22 -12.30 -52.01
N GLU A 5 64.67 -11.09 -51.69
CA GLU A 5 63.79 -10.03 -51.15
C GLU A 5 62.70 -9.58 -52.13
N LYS A 6 62.98 -9.64 -53.44
CA LYS A 6 62.00 -9.34 -54.50
C LYS A 6 60.94 -10.44 -54.57
N ALA A 7 61.37 -11.70 -54.54
CA ALA A 7 60.48 -12.86 -54.58
C ALA A 7 59.54 -12.88 -53.35
N LEU A 8 60.10 -12.68 -52.15
CA LEU A 8 59.31 -12.60 -50.92
C LEU A 8 58.31 -11.44 -50.94
N GLY A 9 58.70 -10.27 -51.47
CA GLY A 9 57.78 -9.13 -51.60
C GLY A 9 56.59 -9.39 -52.50
N TRP A 10 56.78 -10.13 -53.61
CA TRP A 10 55.69 -10.56 -54.48
C TRP A 10 54.78 -11.59 -53.83
N ILE A 11 55.36 -12.61 -53.18
CA ILE A 11 54.60 -13.69 -52.53
C ILE A 11 53.74 -13.11 -51.39
N PHE A 12 54.35 -12.40 -50.44
CA PHE A 12 53.61 -11.83 -49.31
C PHE A 12 52.65 -10.72 -49.74
N GLY A 13 53.02 -9.90 -50.73
CA GLY A 13 52.11 -8.91 -51.30
C GLY A 13 50.88 -9.55 -51.95
N ALA A 14 51.06 -10.60 -52.74
CA ALA A 14 49.94 -11.31 -53.36
C ALA A 14 49.05 -11.97 -52.31
N VAL A 15 49.64 -12.69 -51.34
CA VAL A 15 48.89 -13.37 -50.27
C VAL A 15 48.07 -12.38 -49.43
N LEU A 16 48.67 -11.27 -48.99
CA LEU A 16 47.96 -10.26 -48.19
C LEU A 16 46.90 -9.51 -49.00
N SER A 17 47.11 -9.35 -50.32
CA SER A 17 46.10 -8.76 -51.19
C SER A 17 44.88 -9.67 -51.36
N VAL A 18 45.11 -10.97 -51.54
CA VAL A 18 44.03 -11.97 -51.64
C VAL A 18 43.31 -12.07 -50.29
N LEU A 19 44.04 -12.13 -49.18
CA LEU A 19 43.47 -12.15 -47.84
C LEU A 19 42.64 -10.90 -47.55
N GLY A 20 43.17 -9.71 -47.88
CA GLY A 20 42.45 -8.46 -47.72
C GLY A 20 41.18 -8.40 -48.57
N ALA A 21 41.23 -8.82 -49.84
CA ALA A 21 40.05 -8.89 -50.70
C ALA A 21 39.02 -9.89 -50.18
N SER A 22 39.47 -11.04 -49.66
CA SER A 22 38.60 -12.03 -49.02
C SER A 22 37.92 -11.49 -47.77
N LEU A 23 38.65 -10.72 -46.93
CA LEU A 23 38.11 -10.10 -45.72
C LEU A 23 37.11 -8.98 -46.03
N LEU A 24 37.34 -8.21 -47.09
CA LEU A 24 36.35 -7.24 -47.59
C LEU A 24 35.07 -7.95 -48.04
N HIS A 25 35.20 -9.07 -48.75
CA HIS A 25 34.05 -9.86 -49.20
C HIS A 25 33.26 -10.45 -48.02
N SER A 26 33.93 -10.83 -46.93
CA SER A 26 33.29 -11.35 -45.72
C SER A 26 32.75 -10.27 -44.77
N GLY A 27 32.79 -8.98 -45.15
CA GLY A 27 32.23 -7.88 -44.36
C GLY A 27 33.17 -7.26 -43.31
N SER A 28 34.39 -7.76 -43.15
CA SER A 28 35.41 -7.16 -42.27
C SER A 28 36.12 -6.01 -42.99
N ILE A 29 35.44 -4.87 -43.11
CA ILE A 29 35.87 -3.76 -43.95
C ILE A 29 37.19 -3.15 -43.44
N VAL A 30 37.31 -2.95 -42.12
CA VAL A 30 38.49 -2.31 -41.51
C VAL A 30 39.72 -3.22 -41.64
N ALA A 31 39.55 -4.52 -41.34
CA ALA A 31 40.61 -5.50 -41.54
C ALA A 31 40.97 -5.66 -43.03
N GLY A 32 39.98 -5.78 -43.91
CA GLY A 32 40.19 -5.95 -45.35
C GLY A 32 40.96 -4.79 -45.97
N LEU A 33 40.59 -3.54 -45.68
CA LEU A 33 41.29 -2.35 -46.18
C LEU A 33 42.74 -2.25 -45.67
N THR A 34 42.98 -2.59 -44.40
CA THR A 34 44.33 -2.56 -43.81
C THR A 34 45.22 -3.65 -44.41
N PHE A 35 44.71 -4.85 -44.65
CA PHE A 35 45.45 -5.93 -45.33
C PHE A 35 45.77 -5.60 -46.80
N VAL A 36 44.82 -5.01 -47.54
CA VAL A 36 45.07 -4.51 -48.91
C VAL A 36 46.09 -3.37 -48.90
N ALA A 37 45.99 -2.41 -47.98
CA ALA A 37 46.99 -1.34 -47.86
C ALA A 37 48.39 -1.90 -47.55
N THR A 38 48.48 -2.88 -46.65
CA THR A 38 49.74 -3.57 -46.31
C THR A 38 50.33 -4.30 -47.51
N SER A 39 49.49 -4.93 -48.34
CA SER A 39 49.90 -5.63 -49.55
C SER A 39 50.57 -4.67 -50.56
N LEU A 40 49.99 -3.48 -50.74
CA LEU A 40 50.51 -2.44 -51.64
C LEU A 40 51.91 -1.97 -51.21
N PHE A 41 52.19 -1.89 -49.91
CA PHE A 41 53.54 -1.57 -49.40
C PHE A 41 54.58 -2.68 -49.66
N LEU A 42 54.13 -3.93 -49.82
CA LEU A 42 55.00 -5.07 -50.06
C LEU A 42 55.34 -5.29 -51.54
N LEU A 43 54.50 -4.80 -52.45
CA LEU A 43 54.68 -5.01 -53.89
C LEU A 43 55.84 -4.17 -54.48
N PRO A 44 56.80 -4.78 -55.20
CA PRO A 44 57.95 -4.09 -55.78
C PRO A 44 57.64 -2.90 -56.72
N PRO A 45 56.60 -2.92 -57.56
CA PRO A 45 56.26 -1.77 -58.42
C PRO A 45 55.91 -0.51 -57.63
N ILE A 46 55.09 -0.66 -56.58
CA ILE A 46 54.61 0.44 -55.75
C ILE A 46 55.75 1.02 -54.93
N ARG A 47 56.66 0.17 -54.44
CA ARG A 47 57.89 0.60 -53.78
C ARG A 47 58.75 1.53 -54.65
N ARG A 48 58.85 1.24 -55.96
CA ARG A 48 59.60 2.10 -56.90
C ARG A 48 58.90 3.44 -57.10
N VAL A 49 57.57 3.43 -57.20
CA VAL A 49 56.78 4.66 -57.33
C VAL A 49 56.94 5.55 -56.09
N ILE A 50 56.83 4.98 -54.89
CA ILE A 50 57.02 5.70 -53.63
C ILE A 50 58.43 6.28 -53.56
N ALA A 51 59.47 5.47 -53.81
CA ALA A 51 60.87 5.94 -53.75
C ALA A 51 61.16 7.07 -54.75
N ARG A 52 60.55 7.05 -55.94
CA ARG A 52 60.65 8.13 -56.94
C ARG A 52 59.98 9.41 -56.45
N ARG A 53 58.83 9.30 -55.76
CA ARG A 53 58.02 10.46 -55.36
C ARG A 53 58.49 11.10 -54.05
N THR A 54 58.95 10.31 -53.08
CA THR A 54 59.35 10.80 -51.75
C THR A 54 60.86 11.02 -51.59
N ARG A 55 61.67 10.65 -52.61
CA ARG A 55 63.15 10.67 -52.59
C ARG A 55 63.80 9.94 -51.40
N LYS A 56 63.03 9.22 -50.59
CA LYS A 56 63.49 8.44 -49.44
C LYS A 56 63.29 6.96 -49.72
N SER A 57 64.36 6.17 -49.61
CA SER A 57 64.27 4.71 -49.69
C SER A 57 64.04 4.13 -48.30
N LEU A 58 62.98 3.35 -48.14
CA LEU A 58 62.70 2.68 -46.88
C LEU A 58 63.66 1.49 -46.71
N ASN A 59 64.53 1.57 -45.71
CA ASN A 59 65.41 0.46 -45.33
C ASN A 59 64.57 -0.73 -44.79
N ALA A 60 65.10 -1.95 -44.91
CA ALA A 60 64.45 -3.20 -44.54
C ALA A 60 63.84 -3.19 -43.13
N LYS A 61 64.56 -2.64 -42.14
CA LYS A 61 64.09 -2.53 -40.74
C LYS A 61 62.88 -1.61 -40.57
N SER A 62 62.79 -0.52 -41.33
CA SER A 62 61.64 0.39 -41.26
C SER A 62 60.42 -0.21 -41.96
N ARG A 63 60.63 -0.96 -43.06
CA ARG A 63 59.56 -1.69 -43.75
C ARG A 63 58.91 -2.74 -42.85
N ALA A 64 59.74 -3.54 -42.18
CA ALA A 64 59.26 -4.54 -41.25
C ALA A 64 58.39 -3.91 -40.15
N ARG A 65 58.82 -2.76 -39.60
CA ARG A 65 58.05 -1.98 -38.61
C ARG A 65 56.69 -1.50 -39.12
N TYR A 66 56.62 -0.92 -40.32
CA TYR A 66 55.33 -0.48 -40.88
C TYR A 66 54.41 -1.68 -41.13
N VAL A 67 54.92 -2.74 -41.75
CA VAL A 67 54.13 -3.95 -42.03
C VAL A 67 53.62 -4.59 -40.74
N SER A 68 54.43 -4.67 -39.68
CA SER A 68 53.98 -5.18 -38.39
C SER A 68 52.92 -4.30 -37.74
N VAL A 69 53.04 -2.97 -37.82
CA VAL A 69 52.03 -2.04 -37.29
C VAL A 69 50.71 -2.22 -38.03
N PHE A 70 50.73 -2.23 -39.37
CA PHE A 70 49.50 -2.42 -40.15
C PHE A 70 48.89 -3.81 -39.97
N LEU A 71 49.70 -4.86 -39.77
CA LEU A 71 49.22 -6.20 -39.41
C LEU A 71 48.50 -6.20 -38.05
N VAL A 72 49.08 -5.54 -37.04
CA VAL A 72 48.43 -5.40 -35.72
C VAL A 72 47.14 -4.62 -35.84
N PHE A 73 47.11 -3.52 -36.60
CA PHE A 73 45.88 -2.77 -36.88
C PHE A 73 44.83 -3.60 -37.63
N GLY A 74 45.25 -4.43 -38.60
CA GLY A 74 44.32 -5.32 -39.30
C GLY A 74 43.76 -6.41 -38.40
N LEU A 75 44.55 -6.96 -37.48
CA LEU A 75 44.10 -7.91 -36.47
C LEU A 75 43.14 -7.27 -35.46
N LEU A 76 43.43 -6.05 -34.99
CA LEU A 76 42.51 -5.30 -34.13
C LEU A 76 41.21 -4.94 -34.87
N GLY A 77 41.30 -4.61 -36.16
CA GLY A 77 40.14 -4.34 -37.02
C GLY A 77 39.16 -5.52 -37.09
N LEU A 78 39.64 -6.76 -37.05
CA LEU A 78 38.78 -7.95 -37.00
C LEU A 78 37.93 -8.02 -35.71
N GLY A 79 38.45 -7.51 -34.59
CA GLY A 79 37.70 -7.43 -33.33
C GLY A 79 36.59 -6.37 -33.39
N VAL A 80 36.93 -5.18 -33.88
CA VAL A 80 36.00 -4.05 -34.05
C VAL A 80 34.87 -4.40 -35.03
N ASP A 81 35.19 -5.05 -36.16
CA ASP A 81 34.20 -5.44 -37.16
C ASP A 81 33.20 -6.47 -36.58
N LYS A 82 33.64 -7.40 -35.74
CA LYS A 82 32.76 -8.38 -35.07
C LYS A 82 31.82 -7.74 -34.05
N GLU A 83 32.30 -6.76 -33.28
CA GLU A 83 31.49 -6.04 -32.30
C GLU A 83 30.43 -5.17 -32.98
N LEU A 84 30.81 -4.47 -34.06
CA LEU A 84 29.85 -3.74 -34.91
C LEU A 84 28.81 -4.65 -35.57
N GLU A 85 29.19 -5.87 -35.98
CA GLU A 85 28.24 -6.84 -36.53
C GLU A 85 27.26 -7.35 -35.46
N ALA A 86 27.73 -7.57 -34.24
CA ALA A 86 26.89 -7.96 -33.10
C ALA A 86 25.87 -6.86 -32.76
N ASP A 87 26.31 -5.61 -32.64
CA ASP A 87 25.42 -4.47 -32.37
C ASP A 87 24.37 -4.28 -33.46
N ARG A 88 24.76 -4.43 -34.73
CA ARG A 88 23.81 -4.36 -35.86
C ARG A 88 22.73 -5.42 -35.78
N LYS A 89 23.10 -6.67 -35.43
CA LYS A 89 22.13 -7.76 -35.28
C LYS A 89 21.17 -7.51 -34.12
N VAL A 90 21.64 -6.95 -33.00
CA VAL A 90 20.77 -6.58 -31.87
C VAL A 90 19.75 -5.51 -32.31
N VAL A 91 20.21 -4.46 -32.98
CA VAL A 91 19.34 -3.39 -33.49
C VAL A 91 18.34 -3.93 -34.52
N GLU A 92 18.76 -4.85 -35.39
CA GLU A 92 17.88 -5.47 -36.39
C GLU A 92 16.79 -6.35 -35.74
N VAL A 93 17.15 -7.14 -34.72
CA VAL A 93 16.20 -7.94 -33.93
C VAL A 93 15.21 -7.06 -33.19
N GLU A 94 15.69 -5.98 -32.56
CA GLU A 94 14.84 -5.05 -31.82
C GLU A 94 13.86 -4.32 -32.77
N ARG A 95 14.34 -3.86 -33.92
CA ARG A 95 13.48 -3.28 -34.97
C ARG A 95 12.46 -4.27 -35.50
N ALA A 96 12.86 -5.51 -35.75
CA ALA A 96 11.95 -6.55 -36.21
C ALA A 96 10.87 -6.86 -35.16
N HIS A 97 11.24 -6.88 -33.87
CA HIS A 97 10.29 -7.08 -32.78
C HIS A 97 9.29 -5.92 -32.69
N VAL A 98 9.75 -4.67 -32.74
CA VAL A 98 8.88 -3.49 -32.76
C VAL A 98 7.93 -3.53 -33.96
N ALA A 99 8.45 -3.83 -35.15
CA ALA A 99 7.61 -3.95 -36.36
C ALA A 99 6.57 -5.07 -36.26
N GLN A 100 6.91 -6.21 -35.63
CA GLN A 100 5.93 -7.27 -35.35
C GLN A 100 4.85 -6.82 -34.38
N MET A 101 5.21 -6.09 -33.33
CA MET A 101 4.24 -5.54 -32.37
C MET A 101 3.32 -4.51 -33.01
N GLU A 102 3.85 -3.63 -33.85
CA GLU A 102 3.08 -2.67 -34.63
C GLU A 102 2.12 -3.37 -35.60
N ALA A 103 2.59 -4.37 -36.33
CA ALA A 103 1.74 -5.16 -37.23
C ALA A 103 0.61 -5.89 -36.49
N ALA A 104 0.91 -6.51 -35.33
CA ALA A 104 -0.12 -7.17 -34.51
C ALA A 104 -1.15 -6.16 -33.96
N ARG A 105 -0.70 -4.95 -33.61
CA ARG A 105 -1.60 -3.86 -33.20
C ARG A 105 -2.49 -3.43 -34.35
N ASP A 106 -1.95 -3.26 -35.54
CA ASP A 106 -2.70 -2.84 -36.72
C ASP A 106 -3.72 -3.91 -37.14
N GLU A 107 -3.36 -5.19 -37.06
CA GLU A 107 -4.28 -6.32 -37.26
C GLU A 107 -5.45 -6.29 -36.26
N LEU A 108 -5.18 -6.03 -34.98
CA LEU A 108 -6.24 -5.88 -33.97
C LEU A 108 -7.17 -4.70 -34.26
N ILE A 109 -6.62 -3.57 -34.71
CA ILE A 109 -7.41 -2.40 -35.12
C ILE A 109 -8.29 -2.78 -36.31
N GLU A 110 -7.76 -3.46 -37.32
CA GLU A 110 -8.53 -3.86 -38.49
C GLU A 110 -9.66 -4.85 -38.14
N LEU A 111 -9.36 -5.85 -37.31
CA LEU A 111 -10.34 -6.82 -36.80
C LEU A 111 -11.47 -6.13 -36.04
N PHE A 112 -11.13 -5.16 -35.17
CA PHE A 112 -12.12 -4.36 -34.46
C PHE A 112 -12.96 -3.55 -35.44
N MET A 113 -12.34 -2.79 -36.35
CA MET A 113 -13.06 -1.91 -37.28
C MET A 113 -14.02 -2.68 -38.19
N THR A 114 -13.64 -3.90 -38.60
CA THR A 114 -14.49 -4.78 -39.42
C THR A 114 -15.73 -5.27 -38.67
N ARG A 115 -15.63 -5.50 -37.35
CA ARG A 115 -16.70 -6.03 -36.51
C ARG A 115 -17.26 -5.00 -35.53
N ARG A 116 -16.92 -3.72 -35.71
CA ARG A 116 -17.16 -2.66 -34.74
C ARG A 116 -18.64 -2.59 -34.36
N GLU A 117 -19.50 -2.46 -35.36
CA GLU A 117 -20.94 -2.29 -35.13
C GLU A 117 -21.55 -3.49 -34.41
N THR A 118 -21.20 -4.72 -34.81
CA THR A 118 -21.70 -5.93 -34.16
C THR A 118 -21.21 -6.05 -32.72
N LEU A 119 -19.92 -5.81 -32.46
CA LEU A 119 -19.32 -5.90 -31.13
C LEU A 119 -19.93 -4.87 -30.17
N LEU A 120 -20.07 -3.62 -30.62
CA LEU A 120 -20.64 -2.56 -29.79
C LEU A 120 -22.13 -2.76 -29.56
N ASN A 121 -22.88 -3.29 -30.53
CA ASN A 121 -24.30 -3.63 -30.36
C ASN A 121 -24.49 -4.78 -29.36
N ASP A 122 -23.70 -5.85 -29.47
CA ASP A 122 -23.74 -6.99 -28.55
C ASP A 122 -23.36 -6.56 -27.12
N ALA A 123 -22.29 -5.75 -26.99
CA ALA A 123 -21.89 -5.18 -25.71
C ALA A 123 -22.99 -4.30 -25.10
N ASN A 124 -23.66 -3.47 -25.90
CA ASN A 124 -24.79 -2.68 -25.43
C ASN A 124 -25.97 -3.55 -24.99
N ALA A 125 -26.25 -4.65 -25.67
CA ALA A 125 -27.28 -5.61 -25.24
C ALA A 125 -26.90 -6.26 -23.90
N LEU A 126 -25.65 -6.68 -23.75
CA LEU A 126 -25.13 -7.23 -22.49
C LEU A 126 -25.17 -6.20 -21.34
N LEU A 127 -24.85 -4.93 -21.61
CA LEU A 127 -24.99 -3.84 -20.64
C LEU A 127 -26.43 -3.68 -20.17
N LYS A 128 -27.41 -3.72 -21.09
CA LYS A 128 -28.84 -3.62 -20.75
C LYS A 128 -29.32 -4.79 -19.89
N ASP A 129 -28.74 -5.98 -20.12
CA ASP A 129 -28.98 -7.17 -19.30
C ASP A 129 -28.25 -7.15 -17.95
N GLY A 130 -27.43 -6.12 -17.66
CA GLY A 130 -26.60 -6.05 -16.45
C GLY A 130 -25.44 -7.05 -16.42
N LYS A 131 -25.06 -7.62 -17.58
CA LYS A 131 -23.98 -8.61 -17.73
C LYS A 131 -22.63 -7.92 -17.97
N TYR A 132 -22.22 -7.10 -17.03
CA TYR A 132 -21.04 -6.24 -17.17
C TYR A 132 -19.74 -7.02 -17.39
N GLY A 133 -19.55 -8.15 -16.70
CA GLY A 133 -18.35 -8.99 -16.87
C GLY A 133 -18.17 -9.50 -18.31
N ALA A 134 -19.26 -9.90 -18.97
CA ALA A 134 -19.24 -10.36 -20.36
C ALA A 134 -18.92 -9.22 -21.36
N VAL A 135 -19.22 -7.97 -20.99
CA VAL A 135 -18.83 -6.79 -21.79
C VAL A 135 -17.32 -6.58 -21.69
N ILE A 136 -16.75 -6.64 -20.49
CA ILE A 136 -15.30 -6.54 -20.31
C ILE A 136 -14.57 -7.67 -21.03
N GLU A 137 -15.04 -8.91 -20.89
CA GLU A 137 -14.45 -10.08 -21.55
C GLU A 137 -14.46 -9.93 -23.08
N SER A 138 -15.56 -9.46 -23.66
CA SER A 138 -15.68 -9.32 -25.12
C SER A 138 -14.89 -8.14 -25.69
N LEU A 139 -14.76 -7.04 -24.95
CA LEU A 139 -14.17 -5.78 -25.46
C LEU A 139 -12.75 -5.50 -24.98
N SER A 140 -12.28 -6.10 -23.88
CA SER A 140 -10.95 -5.79 -23.30
C SER A 140 -9.78 -6.10 -24.24
N THR A 141 -9.91 -7.11 -25.09
CA THR A 141 -8.92 -7.44 -26.15
C THR A 141 -8.67 -6.26 -27.09
N TYR A 142 -9.66 -5.37 -27.27
CA TYR A 142 -9.58 -4.20 -28.16
C TYR A 142 -9.28 -2.90 -27.41
N ALA A 143 -8.99 -2.93 -26.11
CA ALA A 143 -8.78 -1.72 -25.30
C ALA A 143 -7.61 -0.83 -25.76
N ILE A 144 -6.76 -1.29 -26.68
CA ILE A 144 -5.69 -0.49 -27.31
C ILE A 144 -6.20 0.37 -28.49
N VAL A 145 -7.39 0.08 -29.02
CA VAL A 145 -7.98 0.80 -30.14
C VAL A 145 -8.56 2.12 -29.63
N ASP A 146 -8.15 3.23 -30.26
CA ASP A 146 -8.62 4.57 -29.93
C ASP A 146 -10.05 4.80 -30.47
N ASP A 147 -11.03 4.19 -29.81
CA ASP A 147 -12.45 4.34 -30.10
C ASP A 147 -13.22 4.82 -28.86
N ALA A 148 -13.82 6.00 -28.98
CA ALA A 148 -14.49 6.66 -27.86
C ALA A 148 -15.70 5.85 -27.32
N GLU A 149 -16.40 5.14 -28.20
CA GLU A 149 -17.60 4.37 -27.85
C GLU A 149 -17.21 3.07 -27.14
N LEU A 150 -16.20 2.36 -27.65
CA LEU A 150 -15.57 1.20 -27.02
C LEU A 150 -15.17 1.52 -25.57
N HIS A 151 -14.39 2.59 -25.38
CA HIS A 151 -13.95 2.99 -24.05
C HIS A 151 -15.10 3.43 -23.15
N ALA A 152 -16.15 4.04 -23.71
CA ALA A 152 -17.33 4.39 -22.94
C ALA A 152 -18.09 3.16 -22.45
N LEU A 153 -18.19 2.10 -23.27
CA LEU A 153 -18.83 0.83 -22.88
C LEU A 153 -18.02 0.09 -21.82
N LEU A 154 -16.70 0.02 -21.98
CA LEU A 154 -15.80 -0.58 -20.98
C LEU A 154 -15.94 0.13 -19.62
N ARG A 155 -15.86 1.48 -19.59
CA ARG A 155 -16.06 2.25 -18.35
C ARG A 155 -17.43 2.02 -17.71
N ARG A 156 -18.50 1.97 -18.51
CA ARG A 156 -19.85 1.69 -18.00
C ARG A 156 -19.95 0.28 -17.42
N ALA A 157 -19.32 -0.70 -18.05
CA ALA A 157 -19.27 -2.05 -17.53
C ALA A 157 -18.47 -2.13 -16.22
N GLU A 158 -17.30 -1.49 -16.14
CA GLU A 158 -16.49 -1.41 -14.91
C GLU A 158 -17.30 -0.78 -13.76
N GLN A 159 -17.93 0.37 -14.02
CA GLN A 159 -18.82 1.02 -13.04
C GLN A 159 -19.99 0.13 -12.63
N GLY A 160 -20.57 -0.63 -13.56
CA GLY A 160 -21.64 -1.57 -13.28
C GLY A 160 -21.21 -2.73 -12.37
N ILE A 161 -19.98 -3.26 -12.57
CA ILE A 161 -19.40 -4.29 -11.70
C ILE A 161 -19.17 -3.73 -10.29
N GLU A 162 -18.59 -2.54 -10.19
CA GLU A 162 -18.35 -1.87 -8.93
C GLU A 162 -19.67 -1.63 -8.17
N GLU A 163 -20.69 -1.12 -8.86
CA GLU A 163 -22.01 -0.89 -8.29
C GLU A 163 -22.69 -2.20 -7.84
N GLN A 164 -22.56 -3.29 -8.59
CA GLN A 164 -23.07 -4.61 -8.19
C GLN A 164 -22.35 -5.15 -6.94
N ALA A 165 -21.03 -4.94 -6.85
CA ALA A 165 -20.25 -5.33 -5.69
C ALA A 165 -20.67 -4.52 -4.45
N ILE A 166 -20.80 -3.20 -4.60
CA ILE A 166 -21.30 -2.29 -3.57
C ILE A 166 -22.69 -2.72 -3.10
N ALA A 167 -23.63 -2.96 -4.02
CA ALA A 167 -24.99 -3.39 -3.68
C ALA A 167 -25.02 -4.74 -2.95
N SER A 168 -24.15 -5.68 -3.33
CA SER A 168 -24.04 -6.98 -2.66
C SER A 168 -23.49 -6.84 -1.23
N SER A 169 -22.45 -6.02 -1.05
CA SER A 169 -21.91 -5.70 0.28
C SER A 169 -22.96 -4.97 1.15
N GLU A 170 -23.69 -4.03 0.58
CA GLU A 170 -24.78 -3.30 1.24
C GLU A 170 -25.88 -4.27 1.73
N GLN A 171 -26.30 -5.24 0.89
CA GLN A 171 -27.28 -6.25 1.30
C GLN A 171 -26.79 -7.15 2.45
N LEU A 172 -25.51 -7.55 2.44
CA LEU A 172 -24.93 -8.34 3.54
C LEU A 172 -24.92 -7.55 4.84
N LEU A 173 -24.50 -6.29 4.79
CA LEU A 173 -24.49 -5.39 5.95
C LEU A 173 -25.90 -5.11 6.48
N LEU A 174 -26.89 -4.93 5.61
CA LEU A 174 -28.28 -4.76 6.02
C LEU A 174 -28.84 -6.01 6.71
N LYS A 175 -28.53 -7.19 6.18
CA LYS A 175 -28.92 -8.46 6.81
C LYS A 175 -28.25 -8.64 8.18
N GLU A 176 -27.01 -8.20 8.31
CA GLU A 176 -26.31 -8.17 9.59
C GLU A 176 -26.99 -7.20 10.56
N LEU A 177 -27.35 -6.00 10.10
CA LEU A 177 -28.01 -4.96 10.90
C LEU A 177 -29.33 -5.43 11.54
N ASP A 178 -30.11 -6.25 10.83
CA ASP A 178 -31.38 -6.81 11.32
C ASP A 178 -31.17 -7.90 12.39
N SER A 179 -29.99 -8.52 12.42
CA SER A 179 -29.70 -9.63 13.33
C SER A 179 -29.21 -9.21 14.72
N TRP A 180 -28.78 -7.96 14.90
CA TRP A 180 -28.17 -7.48 16.15
C TRP A 180 -28.99 -6.39 16.83
N SER A 181 -29.45 -6.64 18.06
CA SER A 181 -30.09 -5.62 18.91
C SER A 181 -29.10 -4.79 19.73
N ILE A 182 -27.79 -5.09 19.64
CA ILE A 182 -26.76 -4.48 20.49
C ILE A 182 -26.22 -3.20 19.84
N SER A 183 -26.29 -2.09 20.59
CA SER A 183 -25.94 -0.73 20.15
C SER A 183 -24.53 -0.62 19.53
N SER A 184 -23.52 -1.25 20.14
CA SER A 184 -22.12 -1.16 19.66
C SER A 184 -21.88 -1.86 18.32
N LYS A 185 -22.43 -3.06 18.11
CA LYS A 185 -22.32 -3.78 16.83
C LYS A 185 -23.14 -3.09 15.74
N ARG A 186 -24.33 -2.57 16.09
CA ARG A 186 -25.18 -1.80 15.19
C ARG A 186 -24.45 -0.55 14.66
N ARG A 187 -23.73 0.16 15.54
CA ARG A 187 -22.86 1.29 15.17
C ARG A 187 -21.82 0.87 14.12
N ASP A 188 -21.09 -0.21 14.34
CA ASP A 188 -19.99 -0.61 13.45
C ASP A 188 -20.49 -0.97 12.04
N VAL A 189 -21.65 -1.63 11.96
CA VAL A 189 -22.30 -1.96 10.67
C VAL A 189 -22.81 -0.68 9.97
N LEU A 190 -23.44 0.23 10.72
CA LEU A 190 -23.90 1.51 10.17
C LEU A 190 -22.73 2.39 9.69
N GLU A 191 -21.60 2.37 10.40
CA GLU A 191 -20.38 3.08 9.96
C GLU A 191 -19.90 2.55 8.60
N GLN A 192 -19.88 1.22 8.42
CA GLN A 192 -19.53 0.61 7.14
C GLN A 192 -20.51 0.99 6.04
N LEU A 193 -21.82 1.00 6.32
CA LEU A 193 -22.85 1.44 5.37
C LEU A 193 -22.67 2.90 4.96
N VAL A 194 -22.33 3.80 5.90
CA VAL A 194 -22.04 5.21 5.60
C VAL A 194 -20.80 5.36 4.73
N ARG A 195 -19.73 4.60 4.99
CA ARG A 195 -18.52 4.63 4.15
C ARG A 195 -18.78 4.09 2.75
N LEU A 196 -19.60 3.05 2.64
CA LEU A 196 -19.97 2.41 1.38
C LEU A 196 -20.90 3.30 0.53
N ARG A 197 -21.83 4.01 1.18
CA ARG A 197 -22.81 4.91 0.56
C ARG A 197 -22.85 6.27 1.27
N PRO A 198 -21.86 7.15 1.06
CA PRO A 198 -21.75 8.43 1.77
C PRO A 198 -22.90 9.41 1.47
N ASP A 199 -23.52 9.27 0.29
CA ASP A 199 -24.65 10.10 -0.14
C ASP A 199 -25.99 9.60 0.43
N ASN A 200 -26.03 8.44 1.07
CA ASN A 200 -27.26 7.90 1.66
C ASN A 200 -27.57 8.56 3.01
N LEU A 201 -28.45 9.57 2.96
CA LEU A 201 -28.88 10.32 4.15
C LEU A 201 -29.41 9.43 5.27
N ARG A 202 -30.14 8.36 4.93
CA ARG A 202 -30.75 7.46 5.92
C ARG A 202 -29.70 6.80 6.80
N TYR A 203 -28.63 6.27 6.20
CA TYR A 203 -27.56 5.62 6.97
C TYR A 203 -26.84 6.57 7.90
N ARG A 204 -26.61 7.80 7.45
CA ARG A 204 -25.97 8.83 8.28
C ARG A 204 -26.84 9.24 9.46
N ASP A 205 -28.14 9.44 9.22
CA ASP A 205 -29.08 9.82 10.27
C ASP A 205 -29.25 8.70 11.30
N GLU A 206 -29.36 7.44 10.85
CA GLU A 206 -29.40 6.28 11.75
C GLU A 206 -28.10 6.13 12.55
N TYR A 207 -26.94 6.30 11.92
CA TYR A 207 -25.64 6.27 12.59
C TYR A 207 -25.53 7.36 13.65
N ALA A 208 -25.93 8.59 13.33
CA ALA A 208 -25.90 9.72 14.27
C ALA A 208 -26.77 9.45 15.50
N LYS A 209 -27.98 8.91 15.32
CA LYS A 209 -28.87 8.54 16.43
C LYS A 209 -28.26 7.47 17.34
N VAL A 210 -27.60 6.46 16.76
CA VAL A 210 -26.95 5.41 17.56
C VAL A 210 -25.79 5.99 18.36
N ILE A 211 -24.96 6.85 17.76
CA ILE A 211 -23.87 7.53 18.47
C ILE A 211 -24.40 8.42 19.60
N GLU A 212 -25.46 9.18 19.34
CA GLU A 212 -26.09 10.03 20.36
C GLU A 212 -26.62 9.21 21.53
N GLY A 213 -27.29 8.08 21.25
CA GLY A 213 -27.79 7.16 22.28
C GLY A 213 -26.67 6.55 23.12
N ILE A 214 -25.58 6.09 22.49
CA ILE A 214 -24.41 5.57 23.22
C ILE A 214 -23.81 6.68 24.11
N ALA A 215 -23.66 7.89 23.58
CA ALA A 215 -23.10 8.99 24.34
C ALA A 215 -23.99 9.40 25.53
N GLU A 216 -25.31 9.27 25.42
CA GLU A 216 -26.23 9.49 26.54
C GLU A 216 -26.10 8.38 27.60
N GLU A 217 -26.08 7.10 27.19
CA GLU A 217 -25.87 5.98 28.11
C GLU A 217 -24.54 6.11 28.88
N GLU A 218 -23.46 6.53 28.20
CA GLU A 218 -22.16 6.78 28.82
C GLU A 218 -22.22 7.94 29.83
N ARG A 219 -22.92 9.03 29.50
CA ARG A 219 -23.12 10.16 30.41
C ARG A 219 -23.90 9.76 31.65
N GLU A 220 -25.00 9.02 31.49
CA GLU A 220 -25.80 8.52 32.62
C GLU A 220 -24.98 7.60 33.52
N ALA A 221 -24.19 6.70 32.94
CA ALA A 221 -23.28 5.82 33.68
C ALA A 221 -22.21 6.61 34.45
N GLU A 222 -21.66 7.68 33.86
CA GLU A 222 -20.69 8.55 34.53
C GLU A 222 -21.34 9.30 35.71
N ILE A 223 -22.55 9.81 35.53
CA ILE A 223 -23.32 10.49 36.60
C ILE A 223 -23.60 9.51 37.75
N GLU A 224 -24.02 8.29 37.44
CA GLU A 224 -24.31 7.27 38.45
C GLU A 224 -23.04 6.83 39.20
N GLU A 225 -21.93 6.60 38.50
CA GLU A 225 -20.65 6.29 39.13
C GLU A 225 -20.12 7.46 39.97
N ALA A 226 -20.28 8.70 39.51
CA ALA A 226 -19.92 9.89 40.29
C ALA A 226 -20.78 10.00 41.56
N ARG A 227 -22.08 9.71 41.46
CA ARG A 227 -23.01 9.67 42.60
C ARG A 227 -22.59 8.60 43.59
N LYS A 228 -22.35 7.37 43.12
CA LYS A 228 -21.87 6.26 43.93
C LYS A 228 -20.57 6.59 44.66
N ARG A 229 -19.58 7.18 43.98
CA ARG A 229 -18.34 7.66 44.61
C ARG A 229 -18.59 8.69 45.71
N LYS A 230 -19.53 9.62 45.50
CA LYS A 230 -19.91 10.63 46.48
C LYS A 230 -20.54 10.02 47.73
N VAL A 231 -21.38 8.99 47.54
CA VAL A 231 -22.01 8.22 48.61
C VAL A 231 -20.97 7.39 49.37
N GLU A 232 -20.19 6.56 48.67
CA GLU A 232 -19.15 5.72 49.26
C GLU A 232 -18.11 6.55 50.01
N GLY A 233 -17.80 7.74 49.52
CA GLY A 233 -16.90 8.70 50.18
C GLY A 233 -17.39 9.22 51.55
N GLN A 234 -18.68 9.07 51.88
CA GLN A 234 -19.21 9.42 53.21
C GLN A 234 -18.84 8.40 54.30
N PHE A 235 -18.39 7.21 53.91
CA PHE A 235 -18.14 6.11 54.83
C PHE A 235 -16.65 5.84 54.98
N SER A 236 -16.26 5.42 56.19
CA SER A 236 -14.91 4.98 56.50
C SER A 236 -14.55 3.73 55.68
N LYS A 237 -13.42 3.79 54.97
CA LYS A 237 -12.91 2.64 54.20
C LYS A 237 -12.47 1.45 55.07
N TRP A 238 -12.32 1.66 56.38
CA TRP A 238 -11.79 0.64 57.31
C TRP A 238 -12.88 -0.20 57.96
N ASP A 239 -13.96 0.44 58.40
CA ASP A 239 -15.04 -0.20 59.15
C ASP A 239 -16.44 0.11 58.58
N GLY A 240 -16.54 0.96 57.55
CA GLY A 240 -17.81 1.36 56.96
C GLY A 240 -18.62 2.35 57.80
N SER A 241 -18.07 2.86 58.90
CA SER A 241 -18.75 3.83 59.77
C SER A 241 -18.92 5.20 59.09
N HIS A 242 -20.02 5.90 59.36
CA HIS A 242 -20.21 7.28 58.90
C HIS A 242 -19.61 8.28 59.91
N PRO A 243 -18.52 9.00 59.61
CA PRO A 243 -17.80 9.81 60.60
C PRO A 243 -18.66 10.88 61.28
N GLY A 244 -19.60 11.49 60.56
CA GLY A 244 -20.54 12.46 61.13
C GLY A 244 -21.47 11.86 62.18
N VAL A 245 -21.93 10.62 61.96
CA VAL A 245 -22.82 9.93 62.88
C VAL A 245 -22.02 9.38 64.07
N VAL A 246 -20.79 8.91 63.84
CA VAL A 246 -19.86 8.54 64.93
C VAL A 246 -19.62 9.72 65.88
N ARG A 247 -19.36 10.93 65.34
CA ARG A 247 -19.19 12.14 66.16
C ARG A 247 -20.44 12.46 66.97
N LEU A 248 -21.62 12.40 66.35
CA LEU A 248 -22.90 12.61 67.03
C LEU A 248 -23.12 11.60 68.15
N VAL A 249 -22.91 10.30 67.88
CA VAL A 249 -23.09 9.25 68.88
C VAL A 249 -22.14 9.45 70.05
N LYS A 250 -20.85 9.69 69.78
CA LYS A 250 -19.87 9.95 70.84
C LYS A 250 -20.22 11.17 71.68
N SER A 251 -20.82 12.22 71.10
CA SER A 251 -21.19 13.42 71.85
C SER A 251 -22.38 13.23 72.79
N ILE A 252 -23.20 12.20 72.57
CA ILE A 252 -24.37 11.89 73.42
C ILE A 252 -24.15 10.68 74.34
N MET A 253 -23.02 9.98 74.21
CA MET A 253 -22.68 8.83 75.05
C MET A 253 -22.11 9.26 76.40
N ASN A 254 -22.40 8.49 77.45
CA ASN A 254 -21.84 8.70 78.79
C ASN A 254 -20.33 8.40 78.86
N ASP A 255 -19.86 7.37 78.14
CA ASP A 255 -18.44 7.03 78.00
C ASP A 255 -18.08 6.93 76.50
N PRO A 256 -17.66 8.04 75.86
CA PRO A 256 -17.36 8.09 74.42
C PRO A 256 -16.20 7.18 73.99
N ASP A 257 -15.27 6.87 74.90
CA ASP A 257 -14.10 6.02 74.64
C ASP A 257 -14.50 4.54 74.56
N SER A 258 -15.63 4.17 75.13
CA SER A 258 -16.19 2.82 75.03
C SER A 258 -16.84 2.51 73.66
N PHE A 259 -16.99 3.49 72.77
CA PHE A 259 -17.64 3.33 71.47
C PHE A 259 -16.94 2.30 70.59
N LYS A 260 -17.72 1.37 70.05
CA LYS A 260 -17.30 0.44 68.99
C LYS A 260 -18.36 0.40 67.89
N HIS A 261 -17.95 0.69 66.66
CA HIS A 261 -18.78 0.49 65.48
C HIS A 261 -19.07 -1.00 65.26
N ASP A 262 -20.28 -1.32 64.81
CA ASP A 262 -20.71 -2.70 64.55
C ASP A 262 -21.16 -2.89 63.09
N SER A 263 -22.08 -2.04 62.60
CA SER A 263 -22.46 -2.02 61.18
C SER A 263 -23.09 -0.70 60.77
N THR A 264 -23.08 -0.42 59.47
CA THR A 264 -23.78 0.72 58.89
C THR A 264 -24.55 0.27 57.66
N ARG A 265 -25.79 0.74 57.55
CA ARG A 265 -26.64 0.62 56.38
C ARG A 265 -27.06 2.02 55.96
N PHE A 266 -27.26 2.23 54.67
CA PHE A 266 -27.75 3.50 54.17
C PHE A 266 -28.79 3.31 53.07
N VAL A 267 -29.62 4.33 52.89
CA VAL A 267 -30.52 4.50 51.74
C VAL A 267 -30.19 5.86 51.13
N ASP A 268 -29.98 5.88 49.82
CA ASP A 268 -29.83 7.11 49.06
C ASP A 268 -31.21 7.63 48.65
N GLU A 269 -31.63 8.75 49.24
CA GLU A 269 -32.97 9.34 49.06
C GLU A 269 -32.97 10.41 47.94
N GLY A 270 -31.86 10.61 47.23
CA GLY A 270 -31.76 11.59 46.15
C GLY A 270 -31.04 12.88 46.58
N ASP A 271 -31.52 13.54 47.63
CA ASP A 271 -30.98 14.81 48.14
C ASP A 271 -30.20 14.66 49.47
N HIS A 272 -30.43 13.57 50.20
CA HIS A 272 -29.73 13.21 51.44
C HIS A 272 -29.57 11.69 51.56
N LEU A 273 -28.81 11.24 52.56
CA LEU A 273 -28.70 9.81 52.91
C LEU A 273 -29.40 9.55 54.24
N THR A 274 -30.18 8.47 54.30
CA THR A 274 -30.65 7.92 55.57
C THR A 274 -29.64 6.88 56.04
N VAL A 275 -28.89 7.19 57.10
CA VAL A 275 -27.86 6.31 57.67
C VAL A 275 -28.39 5.65 58.93
N VAL A 276 -28.30 4.33 58.98
CA VAL A 276 -28.60 3.48 60.14
C VAL A 276 -27.30 2.86 60.62
N MET A 277 -26.85 3.21 61.83
CA MET A 277 -25.60 2.73 62.39
C MET A 277 -25.86 1.97 63.70
N ALA A 278 -25.46 0.70 63.73
CA ALA A 278 -25.40 -0.09 64.94
C ALA A 278 -24.03 0.06 65.60
N PHE A 279 -24.01 0.24 66.92
CA PHE A 279 -22.78 0.41 67.69
C PHE A 279 -22.91 -0.20 69.09
N ARG A 280 -21.77 -0.37 69.76
CA ARG A 280 -21.67 -0.84 71.14
C ARG A 280 -20.98 0.20 72.02
N GLY A 281 -21.40 0.28 73.28
CA GLY A 281 -20.83 1.22 74.25
C GLY A 281 -21.26 0.91 75.69
N LYS A 282 -20.54 1.45 76.68
CA LYS A 282 -20.89 1.30 78.09
C LYS A 282 -22.04 2.24 78.46
N ASN A 283 -23.05 1.69 79.14
CA ASN A 283 -24.14 2.48 79.71
C ASN A 283 -23.73 3.13 81.06
N ALA A 284 -24.65 3.87 81.68
CA ALA A 284 -24.41 4.53 82.97
C ALA A 284 -24.07 3.56 84.13
N PHE A 285 -24.41 2.27 83.99
CA PHE A 285 -24.09 1.22 84.97
C PHE A 285 -22.80 0.45 84.63
N GLY A 286 -22.06 0.88 83.60
CA GLY A 286 -20.80 0.27 83.18
C GLY A 286 -20.94 -1.00 82.33
N ALA A 287 -22.16 -1.44 82.01
CA ALA A 287 -22.40 -2.61 81.16
C ALA A 287 -22.31 -2.25 79.67
N LEU A 288 -21.72 -3.13 78.85
CA LEU A 288 -21.62 -2.96 77.40
C LEU A 288 -22.97 -3.33 76.74
N VAL A 289 -23.59 -2.38 76.05
CA VAL A 289 -24.87 -2.55 75.35
C VAL A 289 -24.72 -2.25 73.86
N ARG A 290 -25.60 -2.84 73.03
CA ARG A 290 -25.68 -2.59 71.59
C ARG A 290 -26.88 -1.68 71.33
N ASN A 291 -26.65 -0.58 70.63
CA ASN A 291 -27.65 0.42 70.28
C ASN A 291 -27.63 0.65 68.76
N GLU A 292 -28.70 1.24 68.24
CA GLU A 292 -28.83 1.67 66.85
C GLU A 292 -29.24 3.15 66.82
N ILE A 293 -28.64 3.92 65.91
CA ILE A 293 -29.07 5.29 65.60
C ILE A 293 -29.43 5.38 64.12
N ARG A 294 -30.53 6.08 63.84
CA ARG A 294 -30.95 6.45 62.48
C ARG A 294 -30.90 7.96 62.32
N ALA A 295 -30.20 8.43 61.30
CA ALA A 295 -30.03 9.86 61.04
C ALA A 295 -30.07 10.18 59.54
N GLU A 296 -30.61 11.34 59.19
CA GLU A 296 -30.49 11.96 57.87
C GLU A 296 -29.16 12.74 57.82
N VAL A 297 -28.38 12.53 56.76
CA VAL A 297 -27.09 13.22 56.56
C VAL A 297 -27.01 13.82 55.17
N ASP A 298 -26.34 14.96 55.05
CA ASP A 298 -26.03 15.55 53.75
C ASP A 298 -24.82 14.88 53.09
N PHE A 299 -24.60 15.14 51.81
CA PHE A 299 -23.41 14.66 51.09
C PHE A 299 -22.10 15.39 51.46
N ARG A 300 -22.09 16.20 52.53
CA ARG A 300 -20.87 16.79 53.12
C ARG A 300 -20.52 16.10 54.44
N GLY A 301 -21.29 15.10 54.85
CA GLY A 301 -21.09 14.29 56.05
C GLY A 301 -21.64 14.94 57.33
N ASN A 302 -22.51 15.95 57.19
CA ASN A 302 -23.18 16.59 58.31
C ASN A 302 -24.48 15.86 58.63
N VAL A 303 -24.77 15.70 59.92
CA VAL A 303 -26.07 15.17 60.35
C VAL A 303 -27.10 16.30 60.32
N LEU A 304 -28.14 16.13 59.52
CA LEU A 304 -29.25 17.07 59.39
C LEU A 304 -30.30 16.84 60.48
N LYS A 305 -30.64 15.57 60.72
CA LYS A 305 -31.72 15.19 61.63
C LYS A 305 -31.52 13.79 62.20
N VAL A 306 -31.88 13.59 63.46
CA VAL A 306 -31.96 12.25 64.08
C VAL A 306 -33.40 11.75 63.97
N LEU A 307 -33.58 10.57 63.38
CA LEU A 307 -34.89 9.96 63.14
C LEU A 307 -35.31 8.99 64.24
N GLY A 308 -34.35 8.40 64.95
CA GLY A 308 -34.61 7.51 66.07
C GLY A 308 -33.34 6.91 66.65
N GLN A 309 -33.43 6.49 67.91
CA GLN A 309 -32.37 5.79 68.64
C GLN A 309 -33.01 4.63 69.43
N GLN A 310 -32.41 3.45 69.37
CA GLN A 310 -32.84 2.23 70.08
C GLN A 310 -31.67 1.58 70.79
#